data_AF-A0A8J5P264-F1
#
_entry.id   AF-A0A8J5P264-F1
#
_cell.length_a   1.000
_cell.length_b   1.000
_cell.length_c   1.000
_cell.angle_alpha   90.00
_cell.angle_beta   90.00
_cell.angle_gamma   90.00
#
_symmetry.space_group_name_H-M   'P 1'
#
loop_
_entity.id
_entity.type
_entity.pdbx_description
1 polymer ?
#
loop_
_entity_poly.entity_id
_entity_poly.type
_entity_poly.pdbx_seq_one_letter_code
_entity_poly.pdbx_strand_id
1 'polypeptide(L)'
;MTNPYNLNPAVAAARAILISQRRHRNTKEKPLTIREAAKRYKASKSAIGRHLKSMKLFGKPAFSDNSVGRPRNLDEAEERAVIAYIMWLERAGFPCNQLLIEEAANTLRASRTPPAPPVGESWYRRFLDDNLQLQKKNCRRERY
;
A
#
# COMPACT_ATOMS: atom_id res chain seq x y z
N MET A 1 -4.20 -20.82 10.43
CA MET A 1 -3.96 -19.54 9.75
C MET A 1 -4.87 -18.47 10.35
N THR A 2 -4.35 -17.63 11.24
CA THR A 2 -5.07 -16.50 11.83
C THR A 2 -5.22 -15.39 10.78
N ASN A 3 -6.44 -15.11 10.34
CA ASN A 3 -6.71 -14.01 9.42
C ASN A 3 -6.20 -12.69 10.04
N PRO A 4 -5.31 -11.91 9.39
CA PRO A 4 -4.71 -10.71 9.97
C PRO A 4 -5.76 -9.67 10.38
N TYR A 5 -6.95 -9.71 9.78
CA TYR A 5 -8.07 -8.85 10.12
C TYR A 5 -8.74 -9.18 11.47
N ASN A 6 -8.54 -10.39 12.01
CA ASN A 6 -9.12 -10.80 13.29
C ASN A 6 -8.38 -10.24 14.51
N LEU A 7 -7.17 -9.70 14.33
CA LEU A 7 -6.39 -9.09 15.41
C LEU A 7 -6.91 -7.69 15.79
N ASN A 8 -7.59 -6.99 14.88
CA ASN A 8 -8.09 -5.65 15.14
C ASN A 8 -9.45 -5.70 15.89
N PRO A 9 -9.53 -5.17 17.14
CA PRO A 9 -10.75 -5.21 17.94
C PRO A 9 -11.92 -4.46 17.28
N ALA A 10 -11.65 -3.43 16.48
CA ALA A 10 -12.68 -2.69 15.75
C ALA A 10 -13.29 -3.51 14.61
N VAL A 11 -12.49 -4.37 13.96
CA VAL A 11 -12.95 -5.27 12.89
C VAL A 11 -13.78 -6.41 13.48
N ALA A 12 -13.33 -6.99 14.59
CA ALA A 12 -14.09 -8.00 15.34
C ALA A 12 -15.45 -7.45 15.79
N ALA A 13 -15.47 -6.24 16.33
CA ALA A 13 -16.70 -5.54 16.72
C ALA A 13 -17.65 -5.32 15.53
N ALA A 14 -17.15 -4.85 14.38
CA ALA A 14 -17.95 -4.64 13.18
C ALA A 14 -18.57 -5.96 12.66
N ARG A 15 -17.80 -7.07 12.67
CA ARG A 15 -18.29 -8.41 12.32
C ARG A 15 -19.38 -8.88 13.29
N ALA A 16 -19.19 -8.69 14.59
CA ALA A 16 -20.19 -9.05 15.60
C ALA A 16 -21.52 -8.31 15.38
N ILE A 17 -21.45 -7.02 15.01
CA ILE A 17 -22.64 -6.24 14.64
C ILE A 17 -23.33 -6.86 13.41
N LEU A 18 -22.61 -7.17 12.33
CA LEU A 18 -23.20 -7.78 11.13
C LEU A 18 -23.86 -9.14 11.43
N ILE A 19 -23.22 -9.98 12.24
CA ILE A 19 -23.78 -11.26 12.67
C ILE A 19 -25.06 -11.03 13.48
N SER A 20 -25.06 -10.08 14.41
CA SER A 20 -26.25 -9.78 15.22
C SER A 20 -27.42 -9.24 14.38
N GLN A 21 -27.14 -8.40 13.38
CA GLN A 21 -28.14 -7.91 12.42
C GLN A 21 -28.74 -9.06 11.60
N ARG A 22 -27.91 -10.03 11.19
CA ARG A 22 -28.38 -11.22 10.46
C ARG A 22 -29.22 -12.13 11.35
N ARG A 23 -28.84 -12.31 12.62
CA ARG A 23 -29.62 -13.08 13.61
C ARG A 23 -30.97 -12.44 13.90
N HIS A 24 -31.02 -11.12 14.08
CA HIS A 24 -32.27 -10.39 14.32
C HIS A 24 -33.34 -10.71 13.26
N ARG A 25 -32.95 -10.79 11.97
CA ARG A 25 -33.89 -11.17 10.91
C ARG A 25 -34.61 -12.49 11.19
N ASN A 26 -33.97 -13.41 11.91
CA ASN A 26 -34.51 -14.72 12.24
C ASN A 26 -35.09 -14.79 13.67
N THR A 27 -34.52 -14.08 14.65
CA THR A 27 -34.82 -14.28 16.09
C THR A 27 -35.57 -13.14 16.77
N LYS A 28 -35.96 -12.06 16.06
CA LYS A 28 -36.57 -10.82 16.63
C LYS A 28 -35.78 -10.14 17.76
N GLU A 29 -34.62 -10.67 18.16
CA GLU A 29 -33.72 -10.06 19.15
C GLU A 29 -33.14 -8.74 18.63
N LYS A 30 -33.01 -7.74 19.52
CA LYS A 30 -32.42 -6.46 19.15
C LYS A 30 -30.95 -6.65 18.71
N PRO A 31 -30.53 -6.05 17.59
CA PRO A 31 -29.19 -6.23 17.07
C PRO A 31 -28.20 -5.41 17.91
N LEU A 32 -26.94 -5.86 17.96
CA LEU A 32 -25.88 -5.20 18.71
C LEU A 32 -25.62 -3.81 18.12
N THR A 33 -25.70 -2.77 18.96
CA THR A 33 -25.43 -1.41 18.52
C THR A 33 -23.93 -1.12 18.46
N ILE A 34 -23.55 -0.09 17.69
CA ILE A 34 -22.14 0.36 17.62
C ILE A 34 -21.63 0.76 19.02
N ARG A 35 -22.48 1.37 19.86
CA ARG A 35 -22.11 1.81 21.21
C ARG A 35 -21.81 0.63 22.14
N GLU A 36 -22.65 -0.40 22.11
CA GLU A 36 -22.44 -1.63 22.89
C GLU A 36 -21.23 -2.40 22.40
N ALA A 37 -21.06 -2.52 21.09
CA ALA A 37 -19.89 -3.16 20.50
C ALA A 37 -18.59 -2.44 20.87
N ALA A 38 -18.58 -1.10 20.84
CA ALA A 38 -17.44 -0.30 21.27
C ALA A 38 -17.06 -0.58 22.73
N LYS A 39 -18.05 -0.69 23.63
CA LYS A 39 -17.83 -1.03 25.04
C LYS A 39 -17.29 -2.47 25.21
N ARG A 40 -17.87 -3.43 24.48
CA ARG A 40 -17.51 -4.86 24.58
C ARG A 40 -16.11 -5.16 24.05
N TYR A 41 -15.73 -4.54 22.94
CA TYR A 41 -14.47 -4.80 22.25
C TYR A 41 -13.38 -3.75 22.54
N LYS A 42 -13.66 -2.79 23.44
CA LYS A 42 -12.75 -1.69 23.79
C LYS A 42 -12.16 -0.99 22.55
N ALA A 43 -13.02 -0.69 21.57
CA ALA A 43 -12.63 -0.12 20.29
C ALA A 43 -13.37 1.20 20.01
N SER A 44 -12.74 2.08 19.22
CA SER A 44 -13.34 3.36 18.85
C SER A 44 -14.61 3.19 18.00
N LYS A 45 -15.67 3.92 18.36
CA LYS A 45 -16.95 3.95 17.60
C LYS A 45 -16.74 4.33 16.13
N SER A 46 -15.84 5.29 15.86
CA SER A 46 -15.55 5.76 14.49
C SER A 46 -14.82 4.69 13.67
N ALA A 47 -13.88 3.96 14.29
CA ALA A 47 -13.18 2.85 13.64
C ALA A 47 -14.15 1.70 13.31
N ILE A 48 -15.03 1.34 14.25
CA ILE A 48 -16.08 0.33 14.04
C ILE A 48 -17.00 0.76 12.88
N GLY A 49 -17.47 2.01 12.89
CA GLY A 49 -18.33 2.55 11.83
C GLY A 49 -17.68 2.52 10.45
N ARG A 50 -16.39 2.87 10.35
CA ARG A 50 -15.61 2.81 9.11
C ARG A 50 -15.52 1.39 8.56
N HIS A 51 -15.13 0.42 9.40
CA HIS A 51 -15.06 -0.98 8.98
C HIS A 51 -16.45 -1.55 8.64
N LEU A 52 -17.49 -1.21 9.40
CA LEU A 52 -18.86 -1.64 9.13
C LEU A 52 -19.37 -1.15 7.78
N LYS A 53 -19.13 0.13 7.45
CA LYS A 53 -19.51 0.71 6.14
C LYS A 53 -18.77 0.00 5.01
N SER A 54 -17.47 -0.20 5.16
CA SER A 54 -16.64 -0.89 4.16
C SER A 54 -17.04 -2.36 3.97
N MET A 55 -17.34 -3.10 5.05
CA MET A 55 -17.81 -4.49 4.95
C MET A 55 -19.16 -4.59 4.26
N LYS A 56 -20.08 -3.64 4.48
CA LYS A 56 -21.38 -3.62 3.79
C LYS A 56 -21.27 -3.31 2.30
N LEU A 57 -20.34 -2.43 1.92
CA LEU A 57 -20.18 -1.98 0.53
C LEU A 57 -19.28 -2.93 -0.29
N PHE A 58 -18.15 -3.34 0.28
CA PHE A 58 -17.07 -4.02 -0.44
C PHE A 58 -16.83 -5.46 0.05
N GLY A 59 -17.58 -5.94 1.05
CA GLY A 59 -17.42 -7.29 1.60
C GLY A 59 -16.16 -7.51 2.45
N LYS A 60 -15.26 -6.51 2.54
CA LYS A 60 -14.02 -6.58 3.32
C LYS A 60 -13.91 -5.43 4.33
N PRO A 61 -13.13 -5.59 5.41
CA PRO A 61 -12.89 -4.49 6.35
C PRO A 61 -12.16 -3.32 5.69
N ALA A 62 -12.34 -2.11 6.22
CA ALA A 62 -11.67 -0.88 5.77
C ALA A 62 -10.15 -0.84 6.04
N PHE A 63 -9.41 -1.80 5.48
CA PHE A 63 -7.97 -1.72 5.34
C PHE A 63 -7.64 -1.18 3.95
N SER A 64 -6.61 -0.36 3.88
CA SER A 64 -5.98 -0.02 2.61
C SER A 64 -5.15 -1.22 2.17
N ASP A 65 -5.41 -1.75 0.98
CA ASP A 65 -4.49 -2.69 0.34
C ASP A 65 -3.23 -1.98 -0.18
N ASN A 66 -3.30 -0.64 -0.32
CA ASN A 66 -2.14 0.17 -0.67
C ASN A 66 -1.23 0.35 0.54
N SER A 67 0.08 0.39 0.27
CA SER A 67 1.11 0.75 1.25
C SER A 67 0.72 2.02 1.99
N VAL A 68 0.87 2.02 3.32
CA VAL A 68 0.58 3.19 4.16
C VAL A 68 1.52 4.33 3.76
N GLY A 69 0.98 5.42 3.22
CA GLY A 69 1.76 6.63 2.91
C GLY A 69 1.46 7.23 1.54
N ARG A 70 2.34 8.16 1.11
CA ARG A 70 2.28 8.78 -0.20
C ARG A 70 2.43 7.69 -1.28
N PRO A 71 1.65 7.75 -2.38
CA PRO A 71 1.85 6.84 -3.52
C PRO A 71 3.31 6.80 -3.95
N ARG A 72 3.80 5.61 -4.31
CA ARG A 72 5.15 5.44 -4.83
C ARG A 72 5.34 6.31 -6.08
N ASN A 73 6.57 6.77 -6.28
CA ASN A 73 6.92 7.61 -7.42
C ASN A 73 6.76 6.88 -8.75
N LEU A 74 7.04 5.57 -8.76
CA LEU A 74 6.83 4.64 -9.86
C LEU A 74 5.76 3.61 -9.44
N ASP A 75 4.99 3.14 -10.42
CA ASP A 75 4.17 1.94 -10.23
C ASP A 75 5.04 0.67 -10.26
N GLU A 76 4.45 -0.48 -9.95
CA GLU A 76 5.18 -1.75 -9.88
C GLU A 76 5.76 -2.19 -11.24
N ALA A 77 5.12 -1.85 -12.35
CA ALA A 77 5.60 -2.19 -13.68
C ALA A 77 6.79 -1.31 -14.09
N GLU A 78 6.70 -0.01 -13.84
CA GLU A 78 7.76 0.95 -14.07
C GLU A 78 8.97 0.70 -13.16
N GLU A 79 8.74 0.39 -11.88
CA GLU A 79 9.82 0.05 -10.95
C GLU A 79 10.58 -1.18 -11.46
N ARG A 80 9.87 -2.22 -11.90
CA ARG A 80 10.47 -3.41 -12.55
C ARG A 80 11.21 -3.08 -13.84
N ALA A 81 10.69 -2.17 -14.67
CA ALA A 81 11.34 -1.76 -15.90
C ALA A 81 12.69 -1.07 -15.63
N VAL A 82 12.73 -0.16 -14.64
CA VAL A 82 13.97 0.52 -14.23
C VAL A 82 14.97 -0.48 -13.64
N ILE A 83 14.52 -1.42 -12.79
CA ILE A 83 15.39 -2.49 -12.26
C ILE A 83 15.98 -3.32 -13.40
N ALA A 84 15.16 -3.75 -14.36
CA ALA A 84 15.61 -4.54 -15.51
C ALA A 84 16.63 -3.78 -16.36
N TYR A 85 16.41 -2.48 -16.56
CA TYR A 85 17.35 -1.60 -17.26
C TYR A 85 18.71 -1.53 -16.54
N ILE A 86 18.71 -1.36 -15.21
CA ILE A 86 19.94 -1.36 -14.40
C ILE A 86 20.67 -2.71 -14.50
N MET A 87 19.95 -3.83 -14.40
CA MET A 87 20.54 -5.16 -14.55
C MET A 87 21.13 -5.39 -15.94
N TRP A 88 20.51 -4.82 -16.98
CA TRP A 88 21.03 -4.87 -18.34
C TRP A 88 22.32 -4.04 -18.50
N LEU A 89 22.36 -2.82 -17.95
CA LEU A 89 23.56 -1.97 -17.95
C LEU A 89 24.75 -2.68 -17.31
N GLU A 90 24.52 -3.30 -16.16
CA GLU A 90 25.53 -4.09 -15.45
C GLU A 90 26.04 -5.26 -16.31
N ARG A 91 25.13 -6.04 -16.90
CA ARG A 91 25.50 -7.19 -17.74
C ARG A 91 26.24 -6.77 -19.00
N ALA A 92 25.97 -5.58 -19.51
CA ALA A 92 26.65 -5.01 -20.66
C ALA A 92 27.98 -4.31 -20.30
N GLY A 93 28.33 -4.22 -19.00
CA GLY A 93 29.56 -3.59 -18.54
C GLY A 93 29.54 -2.06 -18.55
N PHE A 94 28.36 -1.43 -18.68
CA PHE A 94 28.22 0.02 -18.61
C PHE A 94 28.11 0.49 -17.14
N PRO A 95 28.72 1.64 -16.78
CA PRO A 95 28.58 2.18 -15.44
C PRO A 95 27.14 2.63 -15.18
N CYS A 96 26.57 2.21 -14.06
CA CYS A 96 25.27 2.69 -13.62
C CYS A 96 25.38 4.09 -13.01
N ASN A 97 25.02 5.11 -13.79
CA ASN A 97 24.98 6.51 -13.35
C ASN A 97 23.58 6.88 -12.81
N GLN A 98 23.53 7.62 -11.70
CA GLN A 98 22.30 8.17 -11.12
C GLN A 98 21.48 8.97 -12.14
N LEU A 99 22.13 9.85 -12.90
CA LEU A 99 21.45 10.73 -13.85
C LEU A 99 20.68 9.92 -14.91
N LEU A 100 21.30 8.86 -15.42
CA LEU A 100 20.73 7.96 -16.42
C LEU A 100 19.52 7.20 -15.88
N ILE A 101 19.58 6.77 -14.61
CA ILE A 101 18.48 6.06 -13.95
C ILE A 101 17.31 7.01 -13.68
N GLU A 102 17.59 8.25 -13.28
CA GLU A 102 16.57 9.30 -13.12
C GLU A 102 15.91 9.66 -14.45
N GLU A 103 16.68 9.77 -15.53
CA GLU A 103 16.16 10.00 -16.88
C GLU A 103 15.26 8.84 -17.34
N ALA A 104 15.69 7.59 -17.16
CA ALA A 104 14.87 6.41 -17.44
C ALA A 104 13.56 6.40 -16.62
N ALA A 105 13.60 6.80 -15.35
CA ALA A 105 12.39 6.94 -14.54
C ALA A 105 11.48 8.09 -15.02
N ASN A 106 12.07 9.23 -15.42
CA ASN A 106 11.35 10.39 -15.91
C ASN A 106 10.68 10.14 -17.26
N THR A 107 11.32 9.39 -18.16
CA THR A 107 10.73 9.00 -19.44
C THR A 107 9.50 8.11 -19.26
N LEU A 108 9.54 7.15 -18.31
CA LEU A 108 8.36 6.36 -17.93
C LEU A 108 7.24 7.22 -17.34
N ARG A 109 7.58 8.16 -16.45
CA ARG A 109 6.58 9.07 -15.86
C ARG A 109 5.96 10.01 -16.87
N ALA A 110 6.73 10.47 -17.85
CA ALA A 110 6.25 11.33 -18.93
C ALA A 110 5.34 10.58 -19.91
N SER A 111 5.50 9.26 -20.07
CA SER A 111 4.66 8.45 -20.95
C SER A 111 3.30 8.06 -20.35
N ARG A 112 3.07 8.35 -19.06
CA ARG A 112 1.77 8.12 -18.39
C ARG A 112 0.66 8.98 -19.00
N THR A 113 -0.58 8.53 -18.81
CA THR A 113 -1.79 9.30 -19.14
C THR A 113 -2.62 9.52 -17.86
N PRO A 114 -2.64 10.73 -17.26
CA PRO A 114 -1.88 11.93 -17.63
C PRO A 114 -0.38 11.85 -17.28
N PRO A 115 0.48 12.66 -17.92
CA PRO A 115 1.91 12.67 -17.65
C PRO A 115 2.19 13.11 -16.22
N ALA A 116 3.10 12.41 -15.55
CA ALA A 116 3.52 12.73 -14.19
C ALA A 116 4.74 13.66 -14.19
N PRO A 117 4.86 14.56 -13.19
CA PRO A 117 6.06 15.41 -13.05
C PRO A 117 7.31 14.54 -12.83
N PRO A 118 8.53 15.07 -13.03
CA PRO A 118 9.76 14.31 -12.82
C PRO A 118 9.93 13.82 -11.38
N VAL A 119 10.80 12.85 -11.18
CA VAL A 119 11.21 12.38 -9.86
C VAL A 119 11.96 13.48 -9.10
N GLY A 120 11.81 13.52 -7.78
CA GLY A 120 12.54 14.47 -6.93
C GLY A 120 13.94 13.97 -6.56
N GLU A 121 14.81 14.87 -6.09
CA GLU A 121 16.22 14.59 -5.78
C GLU A 121 16.44 13.40 -4.83
N SER A 122 15.58 13.23 -3.83
CA SER A 122 15.68 12.13 -2.87
C SER A 122 15.13 10.79 -3.38
N TRP A 123 14.56 10.75 -4.59
CA TRP A 123 13.94 9.53 -5.14
C TRP A 123 14.97 8.44 -5.35
N TYR A 124 16.11 8.75 -5.97
CA TYR A 124 17.12 7.75 -6.32
C TYR A 124 17.63 7.01 -5.07
N ARG A 125 17.89 7.75 -3.98
CA ARG A 125 18.30 7.17 -2.70
C ARG A 125 17.24 6.20 -2.15
N ARG A 126 15.98 6.62 -2.12
CA ARG A 126 14.87 5.79 -1.64
C ARG A 126 14.64 4.56 -2.52
N PHE A 127 14.75 4.72 -3.84
CA PHE A 127 14.64 3.63 -4.80
C PHE A 127 15.71 2.56 -4.54
N LEU A 128 16.95 2.96 -4.21
CA LEU A 128 18.00 2.03 -3.81
C LEU A 128 17.75 1.38 -2.44
N ASP A 129 17.23 2.13 -1.46
CA ASP A 129 16.86 1.58 -0.14
C ASP A 129 15.75 0.53 -0.23
N ASP A 130 14.77 0.76 -1.10
CA ASP A 130 13.68 -0.18 -1.38
C ASP A 130 14.16 -1.41 -2.18
N ASN A 131 15.25 -1.27 -2.93
CA ASN A 131 15.82 -2.29 -3.82
C ASN A 131 17.25 -2.69 -3.41
N LEU A 132 17.38 -3.32 -2.23
CA LEU A 132 18.67 -3.80 -1.67
C LEU A 132 19.51 -4.64 -2.65
N GLN A 133 18.87 -5.33 -3.60
CA GLN A 133 19.53 -6.10 -4.67
C GLN A 133 20.42 -5.23 -5.59
N LEU A 134 20.13 -3.93 -5.68
CA LEU A 134 20.88 -2.96 -6.49
C LEU A 134 22.00 -2.28 -5.69
N GLN A 135 21.88 -2.17 -4.36
CA GLN A 135 22.90 -1.52 -3.52
C GLN A 135 24.26 -2.22 -3.57
N LYS A 136 24.27 -3.55 -3.74
CA LYS A 136 25.50 -4.34 -3.81
C LYS A 136 26.32 -4.11 -5.09
N LYS A 137 25.79 -3.35 -6.07
CA LYS A 137 26.24 -3.38 -7.47
C LYS A 137 26.96 -2.13 -7.96
N ASN A 138 27.54 -1.33 -7.06
CA ASN A 138 28.47 -0.23 -7.40
C ASN A 138 27.94 0.81 -8.41
N CYS A 139 26.70 1.28 -8.28
CA CYS A 139 26.25 2.50 -8.96
C CYS A 139 26.99 3.71 -8.36
N ARG A 140 28.14 4.08 -8.93
CA ARG A 140 28.95 5.20 -8.43
C ARG A 140 28.24 6.52 -8.73
N ARG A 141 28.12 7.37 -7.72
CA ARG A 141 27.73 8.77 -7.88
C ARG A 141 28.94 9.53 -8.42
N GLU A 142 29.04 9.66 -9.73
CA GLU A 142 30.06 10.51 -10.34
C GLU A 142 29.67 11.97 -10.06
N ARG A 143 30.45 12.64 -9.21
CA ARG A 143 30.31 14.08 -8.97
C ARG A 143 30.95 14.77 -10.16
N TYR A 144 30.15 15.46 -10.97
CA TYR A 144 30.65 16.53 -11.83
C TYR A 144 30.76 17.81 -11.00
#